data_AF-V4TKD0-F1
#
_entry.id   AF-V4TKD0-F1
#
_cell.length_a   1.000
_cell.length_b   1.000
_cell.length_c   1.000
_cell.angle_alpha   90.00
_cell.angle_beta   90.00
_cell.angle_gamma   90.00
#
_symmetry.space_group_name_H-M   'P 1'
#
loop_
_entity.id
_entity.type
_entity.pdbx_description
1 polymer ?
#
loop_
_entity_poly.entity_id
_entity_poly.type
_entity_poly.pdbx_seq_one_letter_code
_entity_poly.pdbx_strand_id
1 'polypeptide(L)'
;MVQSQGYICHEHTDGITWLLNSPNESLAFILAEKGYDVWIANTRGTKYSLGHTSLSPNDPAYWEWTWDELMAYDVTASVKFVHDQTGQQKLHYVGHSLDIYWLGLHEFAPRGGAVAKLLEDICQKPGNNCSNLMSSFTVARKGTIAMYDYGNEDDNMNHYGQPTPPVYNMTKIPKDLPLFLSYGGKDLLSDVKDVKHLLGNLKDHDSDKLVVQNIKDYAHADFVFGIQANRDVYDPMMAFFRLHQR
;
A
#
# COMPACT_ATOMS: atom_id res chain seq x y z
N MET A 1 13.68 21.89 16.78
CA MET A 1 14.37 21.85 15.47
C MET A 1 13.59 20.82 14.66
N VAL A 2 12.78 21.25 13.68
CA VAL A 2 12.00 20.33 12.83
C VAL A 2 13.02 19.51 12.04
N GLN A 3 12.94 18.19 12.11
CA GLN A 3 13.75 17.33 11.26
C GLN A 3 13.31 17.62 9.82
N SER A 4 14.23 18.01 8.94
CA SER A 4 13.96 18.40 7.55
C SER A 4 13.62 17.19 6.66
N GLN A 5 12.86 16.23 7.20
CA GLN A 5 12.59 14.95 6.57
C GLN A 5 11.11 14.62 6.65
N GLY A 6 10.58 14.30 5.48
CA GLY A 6 9.18 14.10 5.18
C GLY A 6 8.85 12.62 5.19
N TYR A 7 7.74 12.28 5.83
CA TYR A 7 7.09 11.00 5.76
C TYR A 7 5.82 11.12 4.93
N ILE A 8 5.65 10.25 3.95
CA ILE A 8 4.37 10.05 3.28
C ILE A 8 3.77 8.78 3.85
N CYS A 9 2.62 8.92 4.51
CA CYS A 9 1.82 7.78 4.95
C CYS A 9 0.68 7.62 3.93
N HIS A 10 0.65 6.46 3.27
CA HIS A 10 -0.36 6.11 2.29
C HIS A 10 -1.08 4.84 2.74
N GLU A 11 -2.39 4.79 2.47
CA GLU A 11 -3.23 3.61 2.71
C GLU A 11 -4.18 3.45 1.54
N HIS A 12 -4.49 2.21 1.17
CA HIS A 12 -5.45 1.93 0.11
C HIS A 12 -6.83 2.54 0.34
N THR A 13 -7.36 2.44 1.56
CA THR A 13 -8.75 2.80 1.86
C THR A 13 -8.95 4.29 2.05
N ASP A 14 -8.15 4.95 2.89
CA ASP A 14 -8.11 6.40 3.11
C ASP A 14 -6.96 6.72 4.07
N GLY A 15 -6.30 7.87 3.90
CA GLY A 15 -5.19 8.28 4.76
C GLY A 15 -5.60 8.56 6.21
N ILE A 16 -6.90 8.74 6.49
CA ILE A 16 -7.42 8.91 7.85
C ILE A 16 -7.06 7.75 8.78
N THR A 17 -6.84 6.55 8.24
CA THR A 17 -6.44 5.35 9.00
C THR A 17 -5.23 5.59 9.91
N TRP A 18 -4.27 6.39 9.45
CA TRP A 18 -3.08 6.79 10.19
C TRP A 18 -3.35 7.73 11.38
N LEU A 19 -4.61 8.16 11.58
CA LEU A 19 -5.05 9.17 12.54
C LEU A 19 -6.17 8.66 13.48
N LEU A 20 -6.62 7.40 13.36
CA LEU A 20 -7.83 6.93 14.07
C LEU A 20 -7.60 6.55 15.54
N ASN A 21 -6.38 6.19 15.94
CA ASN A 21 -6.02 5.88 17.33
C ASN A 21 -5.56 7.14 18.09
N SER A 22 -5.26 6.99 19.40
CA SER A 22 -4.73 8.10 20.21
C SER A 22 -3.37 8.61 19.70
N PRO A 23 -2.95 9.83 20.07
CA PRO A 23 -1.69 10.42 19.59
C PRO A 23 -0.43 9.56 19.81
N ASN A 24 -0.39 8.76 20.88
CA ASN A 24 0.72 7.86 21.21
C ASN A 24 0.63 6.47 20.53
N GLU A 25 -0.44 6.20 19.78
CA GLU A 25 -0.73 4.93 19.10
C GLU A 25 -0.82 5.09 17.57
N SER A 26 -1.12 6.29 17.08
CA SER A 26 -1.22 6.62 15.65
C SER A 26 0.13 7.07 15.09
N LEU A 27 0.61 6.41 14.03
CA LEU A 27 1.92 6.69 13.44
C LEU A 27 2.12 8.16 13.07
N ALA A 28 1.12 8.77 12.42
CA ALA A 28 1.23 10.15 11.95
C ALA A 28 1.42 11.15 13.10
N PHE A 29 0.71 10.97 14.21
CA PHE A 29 0.88 11.81 15.39
C PHE A 29 2.25 11.58 16.05
N ILE A 30 2.68 10.32 16.19
CA ILE A 30 3.99 9.97 16.74
C ILE A 30 5.13 10.61 15.92
N LEU A 31 5.03 10.58 14.59
CA LEU A 31 6.02 11.21 13.71
C LEU A 31 6.02 12.74 13.84
N ALA A 32 4.84 13.36 13.86
CA ALA A 32 4.71 14.81 14.02
C ALA A 32 5.27 15.28 15.37
N GLU A 33 4.99 14.58 16.47
CA GLU A 33 5.53 14.88 17.81
C GLU A 33 7.06 14.73 17.87
N LYS A 34 7.63 13.82 17.08
CA LYS A 34 9.08 13.66 16.91
C LYS A 34 9.70 14.72 15.98
N GLY A 35 8.89 15.63 15.44
CA GLY A 35 9.32 16.77 14.65
C GLY A 35 9.58 16.45 13.17
N TYR A 36 9.01 15.37 12.64
CA TYR A 36 9.01 15.11 11.21
C TYR A 36 7.91 15.89 10.49
N ASP A 37 8.12 16.15 9.20
CA ASP A 37 7.08 16.64 8.31
C ASP A 37 6.23 15.46 7.82
N VAL A 38 4.93 15.47 8.08
CA VAL A 38 4.06 14.29 7.85
C VAL A 38 3.00 14.64 6.82
N TRP A 39 3.00 13.87 5.73
CA TRP A 39 2.08 13.97 4.61
C TRP A 39 1.17 12.73 4.59
N ILE A 40 -0.14 12.96 4.64
CA ILE A 40 -1.15 11.91 4.61
C ILE A 40 -1.78 11.90 3.22
N ALA A 41 -1.52 10.84 2.45
CA ALA A 41 -2.02 10.69 1.10
C ALA A 41 -3.38 9.98 1.09
N ASN A 42 -4.28 10.43 0.19
CA ASN A 42 -5.60 9.85 0.01
C ASN A 42 -5.73 9.29 -1.41
N THR A 43 -6.10 8.02 -1.50
CA THR A 43 -6.33 7.31 -2.77
C THR A 43 -7.52 7.87 -3.54
N ARG A 44 -7.48 7.91 -4.88
CA ARG A 44 -8.63 8.25 -5.74
C ARG A 44 -9.91 7.50 -5.36
N GLY A 45 -11.06 8.15 -5.48
CA GLY A 45 -12.36 7.53 -5.20
C GLY A 45 -12.72 7.42 -3.72
N THR A 46 -11.81 7.81 -2.82
CA THR A 46 -12.07 7.90 -1.37
C THR A 46 -12.74 9.22 -1.02
N LYS A 47 -13.30 9.34 0.20
CA LYS A 47 -14.07 10.50 0.65
C LYS A 47 -13.37 11.84 0.40
N TYR A 48 -12.05 11.88 0.56
CA TYR A 48 -11.26 13.10 0.41
C TYR A 48 -10.63 13.28 -0.99
N SER A 49 -10.86 12.34 -1.90
CA SER A 49 -10.30 12.32 -3.27
C SER A 49 -11.36 11.97 -4.32
N LEU A 50 -12.55 12.61 -4.23
CA LEU A 50 -13.65 12.44 -5.19
C LEU A 50 -13.62 13.40 -6.40
N GLY A 51 -12.64 14.31 -6.47
CA GLY A 51 -12.51 15.24 -7.58
C GLY A 51 -11.99 14.58 -8.86
N HIS A 52 -12.45 15.03 -10.02
CA HIS A 52 -11.87 14.70 -11.33
C HIS A 52 -12.02 15.90 -12.28
N THR A 53 -11.11 16.05 -13.23
CA THR A 53 -11.06 17.25 -14.10
C THR A 53 -12.21 17.31 -15.11
N SER A 54 -12.79 16.16 -15.46
CA SER A 54 -13.82 16.04 -16.49
C SER A 54 -15.00 15.11 -16.16
N LEU A 55 -14.91 14.31 -15.10
CA LEU A 55 -15.88 13.25 -14.78
C LEU A 55 -16.47 13.52 -13.39
N SER A 56 -17.70 13.06 -13.18
CA SER A 56 -18.38 13.07 -11.89
C SER A 56 -18.32 11.68 -11.25
N PRO A 57 -18.31 11.55 -9.91
CA PRO A 57 -18.47 10.26 -9.23
C PRO A 57 -19.77 9.51 -9.59
N ASN A 58 -20.73 10.15 -10.25
CA ASN A 58 -21.93 9.49 -10.78
C ASN A 58 -21.72 8.85 -12.16
N ASP A 59 -20.63 9.19 -12.86
CA ASP A 59 -20.30 8.62 -14.17
C ASP A 59 -19.62 7.25 -13.97
N PRO A 60 -20.06 6.17 -14.64
CA PRO A 60 -19.40 4.87 -14.52
C PRO A 60 -17.91 4.91 -14.85
N ALA A 61 -17.53 5.67 -15.88
CA ALA A 61 -16.15 5.88 -16.31
C ALA A 61 -15.24 6.51 -15.23
N TYR A 62 -15.81 7.22 -14.25
CA TYR A 62 -15.05 7.74 -13.12
C TYR A 62 -14.39 6.62 -12.30
N TRP A 63 -15.04 5.47 -12.24
CA TRP A 63 -14.62 4.32 -11.43
C TRP A 63 -13.82 3.29 -12.22
N GLU A 64 -13.58 3.52 -13.51
CA GLU A 64 -12.80 2.63 -14.39
C GLU A 64 -11.29 2.80 -14.16
N TRP A 65 -10.82 2.41 -12.97
CA TRP A 65 -9.41 2.37 -12.61
C TRP A 65 -9.13 1.19 -11.69
N THR A 66 -7.86 0.81 -11.57
CA THR A 66 -7.39 -0.33 -10.78
C THR A 66 -6.19 0.10 -9.92
N TRP A 67 -5.54 -0.83 -9.22
CA TRP A 67 -4.28 -0.52 -8.55
C TRP A 67 -3.18 -0.12 -9.54
N ASP A 68 -3.27 -0.52 -10.81
CA ASP A 68 -2.28 -0.15 -11.83
C ASP A 68 -2.27 1.39 -11.99
N GLU A 69 -3.44 2.02 -12.10
CA GLU A 69 -3.56 3.48 -12.13
C GLU A 69 -3.19 4.14 -10.81
N LEU A 70 -3.56 3.54 -9.67
CA LEU A 70 -3.22 4.04 -8.33
C LEU A 70 -1.70 4.18 -8.19
N MET A 71 -0.96 3.13 -8.57
CA MET A 71 0.49 3.12 -8.46
C MET A 71 1.16 3.99 -9.52
N ALA A 72 0.70 3.92 -10.77
CA ALA A 72 1.29 4.68 -11.86
C ALA A 72 1.09 6.20 -11.71
N TYR A 73 -0.08 6.61 -11.21
CA TYR A 73 -0.46 8.03 -11.17
C TYR A 73 -0.55 8.59 -9.75
N ASP A 74 -1.30 8.00 -8.82
CA ASP A 74 -1.58 8.62 -7.50
C ASP A 74 -0.33 8.66 -6.63
N VAL A 75 0.37 7.54 -6.51
CA VAL A 75 1.59 7.46 -5.70
C VAL A 75 2.68 8.34 -6.31
N THR A 76 2.89 8.25 -7.63
CA THR A 76 3.86 9.08 -8.35
C THR A 76 3.56 10.57 -8.20
N ALA A 77 2.30 10.99 -8.37
CA ALA A 77 1.90 12.38 -8.22
C ALA A 77 2.06 12.86 -6.78
N SER A 78 1.71 12.03 -5.80
CA SER A 78 1.82 12.35 -4.37
C SER A 78 3.28 12.54 -3.96
N VAL A 79 4.16 11.58 -4.29
CA VAL A 79 5.61 11.67 -4.01
C VAL A 79 6.21 12.89 -4.71
N LYS A 80 5.85 13.12 -5.98
CA LYS A 80 6.32 14.28 -6.73
C LYS A 80 5.87 15.60 -6.09
N PHE A 81 4.60 15.72 -5.72
CA PHE A 81 4.06 16.92 -5.10
C PHE A 81 4.79 17.25 -3.79
N VAL A 82 4.98 16.25 -2.93
CA VAL A 82 5.70 16.44 -1.65
C VAL A 82 7.16 16.80 -1.89
N HIS A 83 7.82 16.15 -2.84
CA HIS A 83 9.20 16.49 -3.21
C HIS A 83 9.32 17.94 -3.69
N ASP A 84 8.46 18.37 -4.61
CA ASP A 84 8.46 19.73 -5.16
C ASP A 84 8.13 20.78 -4.09
N GLN A 85 7.21 20.47 -3.17
CA GLN A 85 6.76 21.38 -2.12
C GLN A 85 7.79 21.55 -0.99
N THR A 86 8.51 20.49 -0.64
CA THR A 86 9.45 20.49 0.49
C THR A 86 10.90 20.75 0.07
N GLY A 87 11.24 20.52 -1.20
CA GLY A 87 12.62 20.56 -1.70
C GLY A 87 13.51 19.42 -1.18
N GLN A 88 12.94 18.45 -0.45
CA GLN A 88 13.69 17.37 0.16
C GLN A 88 14.14 16.35 -0.88
N GLN A 89 15.43 16.04 -0.88
CA GLN A 89 16.02 15.08 -1.83
C GLN A 89 15.67 13.62 -1.51
N LYS A 90 15.32 13.31 -0.26
CA LYS A 90 14.94 11.97 0.20
C LYS A 90 13.65 12.08 1.02
N LEU A 91 12.68 11.24 0.70
CA LEU A 91 11.41 11.10 1.41
C LEU A 91 11.30 9.68 1.95
N HIS A 92 10.70 9.53 3.12
CA HIS A 92 10.33 8.23 3.65
C HIS A 92 8.90 7.92 3.22
N TYR A 93 8.70 6.80 2.54
CA TYR A 93 7.38 6.33 2.15
C TYR A 93 6.98 5.16 3.06
N VAL A 94 5.82 5.29 3.69
CA VAL A 94 5.20 4.26 4.52
C VAL A 94 3.86 3.91 3.88
N GLY A 95 3.77 2.68 3.39
CA GLY A 95 2.54 2.11 2.84
C GLY A 95 2.08 0.93 3.69
N HIS A 96 0.78 0.77 3.83
CA HIS A 96 0.15 -0.41 4.41
C HIS A 96 -0.97 -0.89 3.49
N SER A 97 -1.23 -2.18 3.54
CA SER A 97 -2.20 -2.85 2.67
C SER A 97 -1.87 -2.69 1.15
N LEU A 98 -2.85 -2.38 0.28
CA LEU A 98 -2.74 -2.46 -1.19
C LEU A 98 -1.60 -1.65 -1.82
N ASP A 99 -0.97 -0.76 -1.06
CA ASP A 99 0.16 0.05 -1.50
C ASP A 99 1.47 -0.75 -1.69
N ILE A 100 1.54 -1.99 -1.20
CA ILE A 100 2.68 -2.91 -1.39
C ILE A 100 2.45 -3.94 -2.51
N TYR A 101 1.34 -3.87 -3.26
CA TYR A 101 1.08 -4.80 -4.37
C TYR A 101 2.11 -4.71 -5.50
N TRP A 102 2.59 -3.52 -5.83
CA TRP A 102 3.65 -3.31 -6.84
C TRP A 102 5.01 -3.88 -6.39
N LEU A 103 5.21 -3.98 -5.07
CA LEU A 103 6.32 -4.72 -4.50
C LEU A 103 6.07 -6.20 -4.53
N GLY A 104 4.93 -6.73 -4.98
CA GLY A 104 4.74 -8.16 -5.18
C GLY A 104 4.13 -8.93 -4.02
N LEU A 105 3.49 -8.24 -3.07
CA LEU A 105 2.67 -8.88 -2.06
C LEU A 105 1.30 -9.21 -2.65
N HIS A 106 0.95 -10.50 -2.67
CA HIS A 106 -0.44 -10.91 -2.89
C HIS A 106 -1.17 -10.69 -1.58
N GLU A 107 -2.05 -9.71 -1.56
CA GLU A 107 -2.71 -9.30 -0.33
C GLU A 107 -4.05 -9.96 -0.10
N PHE A 108 -4.41 -11.01 -0.83
CA PHE A 108 -5.73 -11.57 -0.58
C PHE A 108 -5.93 -13.04 -0.89
N ALA A 109 -6.00 -13.85 0.18
CA ALA A 109 -6.65 -15.15 0.15
C ALA A 109 -8.01 -15.08 0.87
N PRO A 110 -9.16 -14.94 0.16
CA PRO A 110 -10.48 -14.85 0.79
C PRO A 110 -10.97 -16.24 1.20
N ARG A 111 -10.19 -16.98 2.01
CA ARG A 111 -10.50 -18.36 2.40
C ARG A 111 -11.29 -18.45 3.71
N GLY A 112 -11.48 -17.34 4.43
CA GLY A 112 -12.22 -17.29 5.69
C GLY A 112 -13.56 -16.56 5.56
N GLY A 113 -14.66 -17.21 5.97
CA GLY A 113 -16.01 -16.63 5.92
C GLY A 113 -16.18 -15.33 6.73
N ALA A 114 -15.39 -15.13 7.78
CA ALA A 114 -15.40 -13.88 8.56
C ALA A 114 -14.79 -12.69 7.79
N VAL A 115 -13.74 -12.93 7.00
CA VAL A 115 -13.08 -11.90 6.18
C VAL A 115 -13.99 -11.52 5.01
N ALA A 116 -14.59 -12.49 4.33
CA ALA A 116 -15.56 -12.23 3.26
C ALA A 116 -16.75 -11.39 3.77
N LYS A 117 -17.27 -11.69 4.95
CA LYS A 117 -18.38 -10.94 5.56
C LYS A 117 -18.00 -9.52 5.97
N LEU A 118 -16.81 -9.33 6.55
CA LEU A 118 -16.30 -7.99 6.89
C LEU A 118 -16.15 -7.11 5.64
N LEU A 119 -15.67 -7.69 4.54
CA LEU A 119 -15.56 -6.98 3.27
C LEU A 119 -16.93 -6.64 2.69
N GLU A 120 -17.87 -7.59 2.67
CA GLU A 120 -19.25 -7.31 2.24
C GLU A 120 -19.85 -6.14 3.04
N ASP A 121 -19.66 -6.12 4.36
CA ASP A 121 -20.17 -5.06 5.23
C ASP A 121 -19.48 -3.70 4.97
N ILE A 122 -18.17 -3.66 4.66
CA ILE A 122 -17.43 -2.44 4.30
C ILE A 122 -17.89 -1.91 2.93
N CYS A 123 -18.13 -2.81 1.99
CA CYS A 123 -18.49 -2.52 0.60
C CYS A 123 -19.97 -2.17 0.41
N GLN A 124 -20.83 -2.54 1.36
CA GLN A 124 -22.22 -2.11 1.39
C GLN A 124 -22.41 -0.73 2.04
N LYS A 125 -21.35 -0.10 2.59
CA LYS A 125 -21.45 1.26 3.13
C LYS A 125 -21.58 2.30 2.01
N PRO A 126 -22.53 3.25 2.11
CA PRO A 126 -22.66 4.33 1.14
C PRO A 126 -21.35 5.13 1.04
N GLY A 127 -20.82 5.29 -0.18
CA GLY A 127 -19.57 6.01 -0.43
C GLY A 127 -18.33 5.13 -0.59
N ASN A 128 -18.42 3.82 -0.33
CA ASN A 128 -17.33 2.86 -0.57
C ASN A 128 -17.62 2.06 -1.85
N ASN A 129 -17.03 2.45 -2.99
CA ASN A 129 -17.09 1.64 -4.21
C ASN A 129 -15.99 0.58 -4.19
N CYS A 130 -16.34 -0.63 -3.74
CA CYS A 130 -15.42 -1.77 -3.67
C CYS A 130 -15.24 -2.55 -4.98
N SER A 131 -15.73 -2.04 -6.12
CA SER A 131 -15.50 -2.70 -7.42
C SER A 131 -14.00 -3.00 -7.63
N ASN A 132 -13.15 -2.12 -7.11
CA ASN A 132 -11.69 -2.19 -7.22
C ASN A 132 -11.01 -2.90 -6.03
N LEU A 133 -11.76 -3.25 -4.99
CA LEU A 133 -11.33 -4.21 -3.97
C LEU A 133 -11.58 -5.64 -4.45
N MET A 134 -12.67 -5.82 -5.23
CA MET A 134 -13.01 -7.10 -5.86
C MET A 134 -12.00 -7.51 -6.93
N SER A 135 -11.44 -6.55 -7.67
CA SER A 135 -10.37 -6.77 -8.65
C SER A 135 -9.11 -7.37 -8.01
N SER A 136 -8.76 -6.96 -6.79
CA SER A 136 -7.58 -7.45 -6.07
C SER A 136 -7.67 -8.95 -5.75
N PHE A 137 -8.90 -9.52 -5.74
CA PHE A 137 -9.11 -10.97 -5.59
C PHE A 137 -8.74 -11.79 -6.84
N THR A 138 -8.73 -11.20 -8.03
CA THR A 138 -8.52 -11.94 -9.29
C THR A 138 -7.04 -12.31 -9.47
N VAL A 139 -6.12 -11.42 -9.10
CA VAL A 139 -4.66 -11.62 -9.24
C VAL A 139 -4.11 -12.62 -8.23
N ALA A 140 -4.58 -12.60 -6.99
CA ALA A 140 -4.14 -13.53 -5.94
C ALA A 140 -4.39 -15.02 -6.29
N ARG A 141 -5.34 -15.32 -7.18
CA ARG A 141 -5.64 -16.70 -7.62
C ARG A 141 -4.59 -17.29 -8.56
N LYS A 142 -3.82 -16.46 -9.28
CA LYS A 142 -2.84 -16.91 -10.27
C LYS A 142 -1.40 -16.97 -9.75
N GLY A 143 -1.14 -16.47 -8.53
CA GLY A 143 0.18 -16.54 -7.86
C GLY A 143 1.31 -15.87 -8.64
N THR A 144 0.98 -14.92 -9.52
CA THR A 144 1.93 -14.14 -10.32
C THR A 144 1.63 -12.67 -10.10
N ILE A 145 2.66 -11.87 -9.82
CA ILE A 145 2.54 -10.42 -9.62
C ILE A 145 2.38 -9.79 -11.00
N ALA A 146 1.13 -9.50 -11.39
CA ALA A 146 0.79 -9.00 -12.71
C ALA A 146 -0.18 -7.82 -12.60
N MET A 147 -0.26 -7.06 -13.69
CA MET A 147 -1.29 -6.04 -13.92
C MET A 147 -2.71 -6.65 -13.76
N TYR A 148 -3.72 -5.80 -13.68
CA TYR A 148 -5.11 -6.24 -13.54
C TYR A 148 -5.57 -7.18 -14.67
N ASP A 149 -6.39 -8.17 -14.33
CA ASP A 149 -7.03 -9.03 -15.32
C ASP A 149 -8.47 -8.57 -15.54
N TYR A 150 -8.76 -8.02 -16.72
CA TYR A 150 -10.10 -7.59 -17.11
C TYR A 150 -11.07 -8.77 -17.32
N GLY A 151 -10.59 -10.01 -17.20
CA GLY A 151 -11.41 -11.21 -17.13
C GLY A 151 -11.68 -11.86 -18.49
N ASN A 152 -11.30 -11.23 -19.59
CA ASN A 152 -11.32 -11.80 -20.94
C ASN A 152 -10.18 -11.25 -21.82
N GLU A 153 -9.85 -11.98 -22.89
CA GLU A 153 -8.73 -11.65 -23.77
C GLU A 153 -8.95 -10.34 -24.54
N ASP A 154 -10.17 -10.05 -24.97
CA ASP A 154 -10.47 -8.84 -25.76
C ASP A 154 -10.27 -7.57 -24.93
N ASP A 155 -10.73 -7.55 -23.68
CA ASP A 155 -10.54 -6.40 -22.79
C ASP A 155 -9.07 -6.24 -22.38
N ASN A 156 -8.36 -7.36 -22.13
CA ASN A 156 -6.91 -7.33 -21.89
C ASN A 156 -6.15 -6.83 -23.13
N MET A 157 -6.56 -7.22 -24.34
CA MET A 157 -5.99 -6.72 -25.59
C MET A 157 -6.23 -5.22 -25.78
N ASN A 158 -7.44 -4.74 -25.46
CA ASN A 158 -7.78 -3.32 -25.55
C ASN A 158 -6.95 -2.47 -24.58
N HIS A 159 -6.66 -2.99 -23.38
CA HIS A 159 -5.95 -2.25 -22.35
C HIS A 159 -4.41 -2.41 -22.44
N TYR A 160 -3.90 -3.63 -22.61
CA TYR A 160 -2.46 -3.94 -22.59
C TYR A 160 -1.85 -4.21 -23.96
N GLY A 161 -2.66 -4.38 -25.01
CA GLY A 161 -2.19 -4.85 -26.32
C GLY A 161 -1.79 -6.33 -26.34
N GLN A 162 -2.13 -7.09 -25.29
CA GLN A 162 -1.86 -8.53 -25.16
C GLN A 162 -3.01 -9.24 -24.42
N PRO A 163 -3.28 -10.54 -24.68
CA PRO A 163 -4.49 -11.23 -24.20
C PRO A 163 -4.45 -11.56 -22.70
N THR A 164 -3.28 -11.50 -22.09
CA THR A 164 -3.07 -11.76 -20.66
C THR A 164 -2.43 -10.55 -20.00
N PRO A 165 -2.69 -10.27 -18.72
CA PRO A 165 -2.08 -9.13 -18.04
C PRO A 165 -0.55 -9.22 -18.00
N PRO A 166 0.18 -8.13 -18.28
CA PRO A 166 1.63 -8.09 -18.16
C PRO A 166 2.09 -8.41 -16.73
N VAL A 167 3.15 -9.21 -16.61
CA VAL A 167 3.79 -9.50 -15.32
C VAL A 167 4.68 -8.33 -14.92
N TYR A 168 4.61 -7.92 -13.65
CA TYR A 168 5.48 -6.87 -13.12
C TYR A 168 6.93 -7.34 -13.11
N ASN A 169 7.82 -6.54 -13.70
CA ASN A 169 9.23 -6.84 -13.70
C ASN A 169 9.88 -6.40 -12.38
N MET A 170 9.94 -7.32 -11.42
CA MET A 170 10.53 -7.12 -10.09
C MET A 170 12.02 -6.72 -10.14
N THR A 171 12.74 -7.01 -11.24
CA THR A 171 14.14 -6.59 -11.39
C THR A 171 14.29 -5.08 -11.57
N LYS A 172 13.19 -4.34 -11.78
CA LYS A 172 13.20 -2.87 -11.87
C LYS A 172 13.27 -2.20 -10.51
N ILE A 173 13.03 -2.93 -9.42
CA ILE A 173 13.25 -2.41 -8.07
C ILE A 173 14.76 -2.25 -7.89
N PRO A 174 15.27 -1.03 -7.65
CA PRO A 174 16.70 -0.81 -7.45
C PRO A 174 17.19 -1.60 -6.24
N LYS A 175 18.27 -2.36 -6.41
CA LYS A 175 18.82 -3.23 -5.35
C LYS A 175 19.30 -2.46 -4.13
N ASP A 176 19.64 -1.19 -4.31
CA ASP A 176 20.14 -0.28 -3.30
C ASP A 176 19.02 0.52 -2.61
N LEU A 177 17.76 0.38 -3.05
CA LEU A 177 16.60 1.02 -2.43
C LEU A 177 16.39 0.45 -1.02
N PRO A 178 16.44 1.27 0.06
CA PRO A 178 16.16 0.77 1.40
C PRO A 178 14.70 0.33 1.54
N LEU A 179 14.48 -0.94 1.89
CA LEU A 179 13.17 -1.55 2.11
C LEU A 179 13.07 -2.12 3.53
N PHE A 180 12.01 -1.73 4.23
CA PHE A 180 11.59 -2.34 5.49
C PHE A 180 10.24 -3.03 5.28
N LEU A 181 10.23 -4.37 5.31
CA LEU A 181 9.04 -5.18 5.11
C LEU A 181 8.62 -5.79 6.44
N SER A 182 7.45 -5.41 6.96
CA SER A 182 6.86 -6.01 8.17
C SER A 182 5.58 -6.75 7.82
N TYR A 183 5.44 -8.00 8.30
CA TYR A 183 4.26 -8.84 8.02
C TYR A 183 3.84 -9.67 9.23
N GLY A 184 2.55 -10.01 9.27
CA GLY A 184 1.90 -10.67 10.40
C GLY A 184 1.79 -12.19 10.23
N GLY A 185 2.05 -12.96 11.30
CA GLY A 185 1.89 -14.41 11.25
C GLY A 185 0.43 -14.88 11.22
N LYS A 186 -0.52 -14.02 11.60
CA LYS A 186 -1.97 -14.26 11.53
C LYS A 186 -2.65 -13.41 10.45
N ASP A 187 -1.86 -12.77 9.60
CA ASP A 187 -2.40 -12.00 8.49
C ASP A 187 -3.04 -12.94 7.47
N LEU A 188 -4.33 -12.73 7.22
CA LEU A 188 -5.14 -13.50 6.27
C LEU A 188 -5.18 -12.83 4.89
N LEU A 189 -4.73 -11.58 4.81
CA LEU A 189 -4.68 -10.79 3.59
C LEU A 189 -3.28 -10.97 2.98
N SER A 190 -2.25 -10.51 3.67
CA SER A 190 -0.85 -10.69 3.26
C SER A 190 -0.25 -11.93 3.93
N ASP A 191 -0.68 -13.12 3.50
CA ASP A 191 -0.29 -14.36 4.16
C ASP A 191 1.21 -14.70 3.98
N VAL A 192 1.76 -15.45 4.94
CA VAL A 192 3.19 -15.76 5.03
C VAL A 192 3.73 -16.44 3.75
N LYS A 193 2.93 -17.20 3.01
CA LYS A 193 3.36 -17.85 1.77
C LYS A 193 3.58 -16.84 0.66
N ASP A 194 2.69 -15.87 0.54
CA ASP A 194 2.77 -14.82 -0.48
C ASP A 194 3.91 -13.86 -0.18
N VAL A 195 4.10 -13.50 1.10
CA VAL A 195 5.29 -12.76 1.55
C VAL A 195 6.57 -13.50 1.19
N LYS A 196 6.63 -14.82 1.39
CA LYS A 196 7.80 -15.62 1.00
C LYS A 196 8.02 -15.66 -0.51
N HIS A 197 6.96 -15.64 -1.30
CA HIS A 197 7.08 -15.55 -2.75
C HIS A 197 7.71 -14.23 -3.17
N LEU A 198 7.26 -13.11 -2.58
CA LEU A 198 7.92 -11.82 -2.76
C LEU A 198 9.40 -11.89 -2.36
N LEU A 199 9.71 -12.35 -1.14
CA LEU A 199 11.11 -12.39 -0.69
C LEU A 199 12.00 -13.23 -1.63
N GLY A 200 11.43 -14.22 -2.33
CA GLY A 200 12.12 -14.93 -3.41
C GLY A 200 12.44 -14.07 -4.63
N ASN A 201 11.56 -13.13 -5.00
CA ASN A 201 11.80 -12.14 -6.06
C ASN A 201 12.82 -11.06 -5.65
N LEU A 202 12.91 -10.75 -4.35
CA LEU A 202 13.87 -9.80 -3.77
C LEU A 202 15.19 -10.45 -3.32
N LYS A 203 15.45 -11.72 -3.65
CA LYS A 203 16.63 -12.47 -3.17
C LYS A 203 17.98 -11.82 -3.54
N ASP A 204 18.00 -11.05 -4.63
CA ASP A 204 19.20 -10.40 -5.17
C ASP A 204 19.31 -8.92 -4.76
N HIS A 205 18.44 -8.45 -3.85
CA HIS A 205 18.46 -7.12 -3.25
C HIS A 205 19.61 -7.00 -2.24
N ASP A 206 20.14 -5.80 -2.03
CA ASP A 206 21.26 -5.62 -1.13
C ASP A 206 20.87 -5.95 0.31
N SER A 207 21.60 -6.88 0.94
CA SER A 207 21.22 -7.46 2.24
C SER A 207 21.23 -6.45 3.39
N ASP A 208 22.01 -5.38 3.28
CA ASP A 208 22.04 -4.27 4.22
C ASP A 208 20.90 -3.26 4.00
N LYS A 209 20.24 -3.33 2.84
CA LYS A 209 19.12 -2.46 2.44
C LYS A 209 17.75 -3.08 2.64
N LEU A 210 17.66 -4.39 2.85
CA LEU A 210 16.40 -5.10 3.08
C LEU A 210 16.29 -5.59 4.53
N VAL A 211 15.38 -5.01 5.30
CA VAL A 211 15.01 -5.50 6.64
C VAL A 211 13.64 -6.14 6.57
N VAL A 212 13.54 -7.38 7.07
CA VAL A 212 12.29 -8.14 7.12
C VAL A 212 11.91 -8.42 8.56
N GLN A 213 10.72 -8.01 8.97
CA GLN A 213 10.15 -8.21 10.30
C GLN A 213 8.91 -9.11 10.20
N ASN A 214 8.86 -10.17 11.01
CA ASN A 214 7.66 -11.00 11.17
C ASN A 214 7.13 -10.85 12.59
N ILE A 215 5.90 -10.38 12.73
CA ILE A 215 5.21 -10.29 14.02
C ILE A 215 4.17 -11.40 14.08
N LYS A 216 4.54 -12.52 14.71
CA LYS A 216 3.79 -13.78 14.66
C LYS A 216 2.30 -13.64 15.00
N ASP A 217 1.97 -12.77 15.95
CA ASP A 217 0.61 -12.63 16.46
C ASP A 217 -0.22 -11.52 15.79
N TYR A 218 0.37 -10.73 14.88
CA TYR A 218 -0.34 -9.68 14.16
C TYR A 218 -1.20 -10.26 13.03
N ALA A 219 -2.43 -9.77 12.95
CA ALA A 219 -3.30 -9.79 11.79
C ALA A 219 -3.15 -8.48 10.99
N HIS A 220 -3.78 -8.42 9.82
CA HIS A 220 -3.58 -7.32 8.85
C HIS A 220 -3.76 -5.92 9.47
N ALA A 221 -4.86 -5.71 10.18
CA ALA A 221 -5.19 -4.38 10.70
C ALA A 221 -4.34 -3.98 11.93
N ASP A 222 -3.61 -4.91 12.54
CA ASP A 222 -2.81 -4.64 13.75
C ASP A 222 -1.63 -3.70 13.48
N PHE A 223 -1.15 -3.62 12.23
CA PHE A 223 -0.05 -2.74 11.82
C PHE A 223 -0.40 -1.26 11.91
N VAL A 224 -1.69 -0.91 11.83
CA VAL A 224 -2.18 0.48 11.92
C VAL A 224 -2.98 0.71 13.20
N PHE A 225 -3.85 -0.24 13.56
CA PHE A 225 -4.77 -0.09 14.69
C PHE A 225 -4.32 -0.77 15.99
N GLY A 226 -3.25 -1.56 15.95
CA GLY A 226 -2.75 -2.25 17.13
C GLY A 226 -2.28 -1.26 18.20
N ILE A 227 -2.77 -1.42 19.43
CA ILE A 227 -2.39 -0.57 20.58
C ILE A 227 -0.87 -0.60 20.85
N GLN A 228 -0.20 -1.69 20.45
CA GLN A 228 1.25 -1.86 20.60
C GLN A 228 2.04 -1.63 19.29
N ALA A 229 1.38 -1.19 18.20
CA ALA A 229 2.03 -0.97 16.91
C ALA A 229 3.13 0.10 17.00
N ASN A 230 2.97 1.08 17.90
CA ASN A 230 3.98 2.09 18.20
C ASN A 230 5.35 1.48 18.57
N ARG A 231 5.37 0.46 19.42
CA ARG A 231 6.57 -0.21 19.88
C ARG A 231 7.00 -1.31 18.92
N ASP A 232 6.06 -2.11 18.44
CA ASP A 232 6.38 -3.34 17.73
C ASP A 232 6.69 -3.10 16.24
N VAL A 233 6.11 -2.05 15.64
CA VAL A 233 6.24 -1.71 14.21
C VAL A 233 6.94 -0.36 14.02
N TYR A 234 6.40 0.70 14.61
CA TYR A 234 6.82 2.07 14.27
C TYR A 234 8.22 2.40 14.80
N ASP A 235 8.57 1.97 16.01
CA ASP A 235 9.91 2.16 16.57
C ASP A 235 11.02 1.48 15.72
N PRO A 236 10.90 0.19 15.36
CA PRO A 236 11.82 -0.46 14.41
C PRO A 236 11.88 0.21 13.04
N MET A 237 10.72 0.59 12.49
CA MET A 237 10.62 1.28 11.19
C MET A 237 11.37 2.62 11.22
N MET A 238 11.11 3.46 12.23
CA MET A 238 11.81 4.74 12.39
C MET A 238 13.32 4.54 12.63
N ALA A 239 13.72 3.47 13.33
CA ALA A 239 15.13 3.13 13.50
C ALA A 239 15.78 2.75 12.16
N PHE A 240 15.08 1.96 11.33
CA PHE A 240 15.51 1.62 9.98
C PHE A 240 15.71 2.87 9.12
N PHE A 241 14.73 3.77 9.09
CA PHE A 241 14.83 5.00 8.31
C PHE A 241 16.02 5.84 8.73
N ARG A 242 16.26 6.01 10.05
CA ARG A 242 17.42 6.75 10.59
C ARG A 242 18.77 6.20 10.10
N LEU A 243 18.90 4.89 9.93
CA LEU A 243 20.13 4.27 9.42
C LEU A 243 20.39 4.59 7.94
N HIS A 244 19.33 4.88 7.18
CA HIS A 244 19.37 5.09 5.73
C HIS A 244 19.23 6.58 5.33
N GLN A 245 19.36 7.51 6.28
CA GLN A 245 19.28 8.95 6.04
C GLN A 245 20.52 9.54 5.33
N ARG A 246 21.65 8.82 5.31
CA ARG A 246 22.91 9.30 4.73
C ARG A 246 22.93 9.08 3.22
#